data_AF-A0A9X6U4R3-F1
#
_entry.id   AF-A0A9X6U4R3-F1
#
_cell.length_a   1.000
_cell.length_b   1.000
_cell.length_c   1.000
_cell.angle_alpha   90.00
_cell.angle_beta   90.00
_cell.angle_gamma   90.00
#
_symmetry.space_group_name_H-M   'P 1'
#
loop_
_entity.id
_entity.type
_entity.pdbx_description
1 polymer ?
#
loop_
_entity_poly.entity_id
_entity_poly.type
_entity_poly.pdbx_seq_one_letter_code
_entity_poly.pdbx_strand_id
1 'polypeptide(L)' 'MKKISTGEDSTLENWIRLSNLFFGEDSRATEFLKNKAKQSPNGMKEEVIADEGQLILALSSMNR' A
#
# COMPACT_ATOMS: atom_id res chain seq x y z
N MET A 1 8.66 7.29 -11.63
CA MET A 1 7.84 6.58 -10.65
C MET A 1 6.54 6.16 -11.31
N LYS A 2 6.12 4.92 -11.09
CA LYS A 2 4.81 4.42 -11.52
C LYS A 2 3.71 5.22 -10.81
N LYS A 3 2.61 5.51 -11.51
CA LYS A 3 1.41 6.10 -10.92
C LYS A 3 0.38 5.02 -10.59
N ILE A 4 -0.34 5.18 -9.49
CA ILE A 4 -1.57 4.42 -9.22
C ILE A 4 -2.75 5.06 -9.96
N SER A 5 -3.88 4.36 -10.02
CA SER A 5 -5.08 4.81 -10.75
C SER A 5 -5.62 6.18 -10.32
N THR A 6 -5.29 6.64 -9.10
CA THR A 6 -5.65 8.00 -8.62
C THR A 6 -4.74 9.11 -9.17
N GLY A 7 -3.70 8.77 -9.94
CA GLY A 7 -2.71 9.72 -10.48
C GLY A 7 -1.56 10.05 -9.53
N GLU A 8 -1.59 9.53 -8.30
CA GLU A 8 -0.52 9.69 -7.31
C GLU A 8 0.65 8.74 -7.59
N ASP A 9 1.84 9.05 -7.07
CA ASP A 9 2.98 8.13 -7.16
C ASP A 9 2.68 6.83 -6.40
N SER A 10 3.05 5.69 -6.97
CA SER A 10 2.91 4.37 -6.36
C SER A 10 3.96 4.20 -5.27
N THR A 11 3.79 4.89 -4.14
CA THR A 11 4.66 4.82 -2.96
C THR A 11 3.96 4.10 -1.81
N LEU A 12 4.73 3.56 -0.86
CA LEU A 12 4.14 2.95 0.34
C LEU A 12 3.22 3.91 1.09
N GLU A 13 3.54 5.20 1.14
CA GLU A 13 2.67 6.23 1.73
C GLU A 13 1.27 6.23 1.10
N ASN A 14 1.19 6.33 -0.23
CA ASN A 14 -0.08 6.43 -0.93
C ASN A 14 -0.87 5.11 -0.87
N TRP A 15 -0.18 3.97 -0.90
CA TRP A 15 -0.79 2.66 -0.69
C TRP A 15 -1.35 2.48 0.73
N ILE A 16 -0.69 3.03 1.76
CA ILE A 16 -1.22 3.05 3.13
C ILE A 16 -2.45 3.95 3.21
N ARG A 17 -2.44 5.14 2.59
CA ARG A 17 -3.60 6.04 2.55
C ARG A 17 -4.81 5.38 1.88
N LEU A 18 -4.61 4.72 0.74
CA LEU A 18 -5.66 3.95 0.08
C LEU A 18 -6.15 2.82 0.97
N SER A 19 -5.25 2.05 1.58
CA SER A 19 -5.64 0.93 2.44
C SER A 19 -6.40 1.39 3.68
N ASN A 20 -6.01 2.52 4.28
CA ASN A 20 -6.76 3.17 5.36
C ASN A 20 -8.19 3.51 4.93
N LEU A 21 -8.35 4.08 3.72
CA LEU A 21 -9.65 4.50 3.20
C LEU A 21 -10.58 3.31 2.92
N PHE A 22 -10.06 2.24 2.31
CA PHE A 22 -10.87 1.10 1.88
C PHE A 22 -11.07 0.03 2.94
N PHE A 23 -10.08 -0.16 3.82
CA PHE A 23 -10.06 -1.28 4.76
C PHE A 23 -10.04 -0.86 6.23
N GLY A 24 -9.73 0.40 6.52
CA GLY A 24 -9.57 0.93 7.87
C GLY A 24 -8.12 0.93 8.34
N GLU A 25 -7.84 1.81 9.31
CA GLU A 25 -6.48 2.02 9.83
C GLU A 25 -5.93 0.80 10.60
N ASP A 26 -6.82 0.07 11.28
CA ASP A 26 -6.49 -1.12 12.07
C ASP A 26 -6.60 -2.42 11.25
N SER A 27 -6.75 -2.31 9.92
CA SER A 27 -6.83 -3.48 9.05
C SER A 27 -5.47 -4.16 8.89
N ARG A 28 -5.48 -5.49 8.71
CA ARG A 28 -4.25 -6.26 8.47
C ARG A 28 -3.52 -5.80 7.20
N ALA A 29 -4.26 -5.39 6.17
CA ALA A 29 -3.67 -4.84 4.95
C ALA A 29 -2.91 -3.53 5.22
N THR A 30 -3.52 -2.61 5.97
CA THR A 30 -2.86 -1.37 6.39
C THR A 30 -1.64 -1.66 7.24
N GLU A 31 -1.76 -2.55 8.23
CA GLU A 31 -0.66 -2.90 9.12
C GLU A 31 0.51 -3.52 8.35
N PHE A 32 0.22 -4.41 7.40
CA PHE A 32 1.22 -4.99 6.50
C PHE A 32 2.02 -3.91 5.77
N LEU A 33 1.35 -2.93 5.16
CA LEU A 33 2.01 -1.85 4.45
C LEU A 33 2.81 -0.94 5.39
N LYS A 34 2.27 -0.60 6.57
CA LYS A 34 2.99 0.16 7.61
C LYS A 34 4.25 -0.57 8.07
N ASN A 35 4.18 -1.89 8.28
CA ASN A 35 5.33 -2.70 8.67
C ASN A 35 6.36 -2.81 7.55
N LYS A 36 5.92 -2.93 6.29
CA LYS A 36 6.81 -2.89 5.13
C LYS A 36 7.54 -1.55 5.01
N ALA A 37 6.86 -0.44 5.29
CA ALA A 37 7.50 0.88 5.30
C ALA A 37 8.58 1.00 6.39
N LYS A 38 8.38 0.42 7.58
CA LYS A 38 9.40 0.40 8.65
C LYS A 38 10.66 -0.41 8.26
N GLN A 39 10.52 -1.41 7.41
CA GLN A 39 11.61 -2.29 6.98
C GLN A 39 12.30 -1.81 5.69
N SER A 40 11.71 -0.84 4.99
CA SER A 40 12.24 -0.34 3.72
C SER A 40 13.36 0.69 3.94
N PRO A 41 14.47 0.64 3.16
CA PRO A 41 15.52 1.64 3.21
C PRO A 41 15.03 3.07 2.87
N ASN A 42 14.00 3.19 2.02
CA ASN A 42 13.40 4.50 1.67
C ASN A 42 12.13 4.82 2.46
N GLY A 43 11.77 3.98 3.44
CA GLY A 43 10.62 4.19 4.30
C GLY A 43 9.30 4.36 3.53
N MET A 44 8.55 5.40 3.89
CA MET A 44 7.27 5.75 3.25
C MET A 44 7.38 6.13 1.77
N LYS A 45 8.56 6.58 1.33
CA LYS A 45 8.81 7.00 -0.06
C LYS A 45 9.22 5.84 -0.96
N GLU A 46 9.31 4.62 -0.42
CA GLU A 46 9.61 3.44 -1.22
C GLU A 46 8.60 3.26 -2.34
N GLU A 47 9.12 3.08 -3.55
CA GLU A 47 8.31 2.85 -4.73
C GLU A 47 7.76 1.41 -4.73
N VAL A 48 6.45 1.31 -4.86
CA VAL A 48 5.73 0.06 -5.04
C VAL A 48 5.67 -0.24 -6.53
N ILE A 49 6.55 -1.12 -6.99
CA ILE A 49 6.64 -1.55 -8.39
C ILE A 49 5.62 -2.63 -8.78
N ALA A 50 4.90 -3.19 -7.81
CA ALA A 50 3.91 -4.23 -8.02
C ALA A 50 2.78 -3.77 -8.97
N ASP A 51 2.16 -4.70 -9.67
CA ASP A 51 0.94 -4.41 -10.41
C ASP A 51 -0.19 -4.00 -9.44
N GLU A 52 -0.93 -2.95 -9.80
CA GLU A 52 -1.94 -2.36 -8.94
C GLU A 52 -3.09 -3.35 -8.69
N GLY A 53 -3.56 -4.02 -9.74
CA GLY A 53 -4.65 -4.99 -9.64
C GLY A 53 -4.26 -6.19 -8.78
N GLN A 54 -3.05 -6.73 -8.98
CA GLN A 54 -2.54 -7.82 -8.15
C GLN A 54 -2.37 -7.42 -6.69
N LEU A 55 -1.89 -6.19 -6.43
CA LEU A 55 -1.71 -5.72 -5.07
C LEU A 55 -3.04 -5.49 -4.35
N ILE A 56 -4.05 -4.92 -5.02
CA ILE A 56 -5.39 -4.77 -4.46
C ILE A 56 -5.99 -6.14 -4.10
N LEU A 57 -5.85 -7.14 -4.98
CA LEU A 57 -6.30 -8.51 -4.70
C LEU A 57 -5.58 -9.10 -3.48
N ALA A 58 -4.27 -8.92 -3.39
CA ALA A 58 -3.48 -9.39 -2.25
C ALA A 58 -3.92 -8.70 -0.93
N LEU A 59 -4.01 -7.38 -0.91
CA LEU A 59 -4.44 -6.61 0.27
C LEU A 59 -5.88 -6.98 0.69
N SER A 60 -6.79 -7.15 -0.26
CA SER A 60 -8.16 -7.58 0.00
C SER A 60 -8.23 -8.98 0.62
N SER A 61 -7.32 -9.88 0.22
CA SER A 61 -7.25 -11.23 0.79
C SER A 61 -6.74 -11.25 2.25
N MET A 62 -5.97 -10.25 2.66
CA MET A 62 -5.45 -10.14 4.04
C MET A 62 -6.50 -9.65 5.04
N ASN A 63 -7.58 -9.03 4.57
CA ASN A 63 -8.64 -8.49 5.42
C ASN A 63 -9.83 -9.44 5.62
N ARG A 64 -9.76 -10.65 5.06
CA ARG A 64 -10.65 -11.75 5.44
C ARG A 64 -10.12 -12.46 6.69
#